data_AF-A0A966K270-F1
#
_entry.id   AF-A0A966K270-F1
#
_cell.length_a   1.000
_cell.length_b   1.000
_cell.length_c   1.000
_cell.angle_alpha   90.00
_cell.angle_beta   90.00
_cell.angle_gamma   90.00
#
_symmetry.space_group_name_H-M   'P 1'
#
loop_
_entity.id
_entity.type
_entity.pdbx_description
1 polymer ?
#
loop_
_entity_poly.entity_id
_entity_poly.type
_entity_poly.pdbx_seq_one_letter_code
_entity_poly.pdbx_strand_id
1 'polypeptide(L)'
;MGGSHSIKKVLDSIWSEASELWSHPWFRQYYKAGENGEPIDPYQTLVRAETTNLLAETSEDDGEGGGVTNGVGAMRAYQDLIYGTKRGNEAHREQLAIDLYRYCGLDTAAMVMIWKYWLTPRT
;
A
#
# COMPACT_ATOMS: atom_id res chain seq x y z
N MET A 1 17.54 4.41 1.95
CA MET A 1 17.78 4.25 0.50
C MET A 1 16.48 4.54 -0.25
N GLY A 2 16.31 5.77 -0.73
CA GLY A 2 15.10 6.18 -1.45
C GLY A 2 15.14 5.68 -2.89
N GLY A 3 14.62 4.48 -3.14
CA GLY A 3 14.58 3.92 -4.49
C GLY A 3 13.71 4.79 -5.40
N SER A 4 14.32 5.63 -6.23
CA SER A 4 13.64 6.52 -7.19
C SER A 4 12.91 5.77 -8.30
N HIS A 5 13.04 4.45 -8.36
CA HIS A 5 12.46 3.58 -9.37
C HIS A 5 11.54 2.49 -8.79
N SER A 6 11.10 2.63 -7.53
CA SER A 6 10.13 1.68 -6.97
C SER A 6 8.77 1.83 -7.64
N ILE A 7 8.01 0.74 -7.73
CA ILE A 7 6.66 0.74 -8.31
C ILE A 7 5.73 1.77 -7.64
N LYS A 8 5.85 1.94 -6.32
CA LYS A 8 5.15 2.97 -5.56
C LYS A 8 5.45 4.37 -6.08
N LYS A 9 6.73 4.71 -6.27
CA LYS A 9 7.13 6.04 -6.76
C LYS A 9 6.70 6.30 -8.20
N VAL A 10 6.73 5.27 -9.06
CA VAL A 10 6.21 5.38 -10.42
C VAL A 10 4.70 5.60 -10.42
N LEU A 11 3.95 4.82 -9.63
CA LEU A 11 2.50 4.99 -9.51
C LEU A 11 2.13 6.37 -8.98
N ASP A 12 2.77 6.82 -7.90
CA ASP A 12 2.59 8.16 -7.29
C ASP A 12 2.77 9.27 -8.33
N SER A 13 3.79 9.15 -9.19
CA SER A 13 4.09 10.15 -10.22
C SER A 13 3.07 10.23 -11.35
N ILE A 14 2.32 9.16 -11.61
CA ILE A 14 1.30 9.13 -12.67
C ILE A 14 -0.11 9.37 -12.15
N TRP A 15 -0.34 9.11 -10.86
CA TRP A 15 -1.68 8.97 -10.30
C TRP A 15 -2.50 10.25 -10.34
N SER A 16 -1.87 11.42 -10.13
CA SER A 16 -2.53 12.73 -10.18
C SER A 16 -3.08 13.10 -11.56
N GLU A 17 -2.56 12.50 -12.63
CA GLU A 17 -2.95 12.78 -14.01
C GLU A 17 -3.81 11.66 -14.61
N ALA A 18 -4.00 10.54 -13.90
CA ALA A 18 -4.62 9.32 -14.42
C ALA A 18 -6.11 9.21 -14.06
N SER A 19 -6.89 10.24 -14.40
CA SER A 19 -8.32 10.32 -14.04
C SER A 19 -9.18 9.14 -14.54
N GLU A 20 -8.79 8.54 -15.66
CA GLU A 20 -9.37 7.33 -16.21
C GLU A 20 -9.18 6.11 -15.31
N LEU A 21 -8.07 6.05 -14.55
CA LEU A 21 -7.82 4.98 -13.61
C LEU A 21 -8.66 5.12 -12.34
N TRP A 22 -8.95 6.34 -11.90
CA TRP A 22 -9.75 6.59 -10.69
C TRP A 22 -11.17 6.04 -10.80
N SER A 23 -11.74 6.07 -12.01
CA SER A 23 -13.09 5.54 -12.28
C SER A 23 -13.09 4.08 -12.75
N HIS A 24 -11.93 3.50 -13.06
CA HIS A 24 -11.82 2.15 -13.58
C HIS A 24 -12.35 1.10 -12.57
N PRO A 25 -13.18 0.13 -12.98
CA PRO A 25 -13.84 -0.81 -12.06
C PRO A 25 -12.89 -1.56 -11.11
N TRP A 26 -11.68 -1.87 -11.58
CA TRP A 26 -10.67 -2.57 -10.76
C TRP A 26 -9.90 -1.66 -9.80
N PHE A 27 -9.80 -0.36 -10.09
CA PHE A 27 -8.87 0.55 -9.39
C PHE A 27 -9.58 1.61 -8.55
N ARG A 28 -10.87 1.87 -8.78
CA ARG A 28 -11.66 2.85 -8.01
C ARG A 28 -11.60 2.67 -6.49
N GLN A 29 -11.35 1.44 -6.02
CA GLN A 29 -11.18 1.15 -4.59
C GLN A 29 -9.93 1.80 -3.97
N TYR A 30 -8.94 2.17 -4.79
CA TYR A 30 -7.70 2.83 -4.37
C TYR A 30 -7.73 4.35 -4.54
N TYR A 31 -8.80 4.90 -5.10
CA TYR A 31 -8.98 6.34 -5.23
C TYR A 31 -9.62 6.93 -3.97
N LYS A 32 -8.95 7.93 -3.40
CA LYS A 32 -9.49 8.83 -2.38
C LYS A 32 -9.02 10.25 -2.68
N ALA A 33 -9.94 11.21 -2.59
CA ALA A 33 -9.59 12.63 -2.65
C ALA A 33 -9.02 13.07 -1.31
N GLY A 34 -7.91 13.80 -1.35
CA GLY A 34 -7.35 14.51 -0.21
C GLY A 34 -8.10 15.81 0.07
N GLU A 35 -7.62 16.57 1.05
CA GLU A 35 -8.25 17.83 1.51
C GLU A 35 -8.41 18.87 0.39
N ASN A 36 -7.50 18.85 -0.58
CA ASN A 36 -7.46 19.81 -1.68
C ASN A 36 -8.22 19.34 -2.93
N GLY A 37 -8.89 18.18 -2.87
CA GLY A 37 -9.55 17.54 -4.01
C GLY A 37 -8.61 16.69 -4.89
N GLU A 38 -7.29 16.80 -4.71
CA GLU A 38 -6.29 15.98 -5.39
C GLU A 38 -6.30 14.53 -4.89
N PRO A 39 -6.04 13.53 -5.75
CA PRO A 39 -5.94 12.14 -5.31
C PRO A 39 -4.75 11.94 -4.36
N ILE A 40 -4.96 11.18 -3.29
CA ILE A 40 -3.87 10.72 -2.43
C ILE A 40 -3.13 9.53 -3.06
N ASP A 41 -1.90 9.27 -2.62
CA ASP A 41 -1.15 8.06 -2.97
C ASP A 41 -1.98 6.79 -2.66
N PRO A 42 -2.21 5.89 -3.65
CA PRO A 42 -2.93 4.64 -3.46
C PRO A 42 -2.46 3.81 -2.26
N TYR A 43 -1.16 3.82 -1.93
CA TYR A 43 -0.63 3.06 -0.79
C TYR A 43 -1.05 3.64 0.56
N GLN A 44 -1.46 4.91 0.62
CA GLN A 44 -2.06 5.47 1.84
C GLN A 44 -3.43 4.87 2.15
N THR A 45 -4.11 4.26 1.16
CA THR A 45 -5.38 3.53 1.40
C THR A 45 -5.18 2.23 2.20
N LEU A 46 -3.93 1.76 2.31
CA LEU A 46 -3.58 0.58 3.11
C LEU A 46 -3.44 0.91 4.61
N VAL A 47 -3.25 2.19 4.97
CA VAL A 47 -3.13 2.60 6.37
C VAL A 47 -4.45 2.30 7.10
N ARG A 48 -4.38 1.41 8.08
CA ARG A 48 -5.46 1.14 9.04
C ARG A 48 -4.94 1.46 10.44
N ALA A 49 -5.73 2.20 11.21
CA ALA A 49 -5.40 2.53 12.60
C ALA A 49 -5.13 1.28 13.47
N GLU A 50 -5.79 0.17 13.15
CA GLU A 50 -5.66 -1.12 13.84
C GLU A 50 -4.26 -1.74 13.64
N THR A 51 -3.74 -1.73 12.40
CA THR A 51 -2.44 -2.38 12.08
C THR A 51 -1.24 -1.52 12.44
N THR A 52 -1.39 -0.20 12.46
CA THR A 52 -0.31 0.72 12.84
C THR A 52 0.18 0.47 14.26
N ASN A 53 -0.72 0.09 15.17
CA ASN A 53 -0.37 -0.26 16.54
C ASN A 53 0.25 -1.67 16.67
N LEU A 54 -0.01 -2.58 15.72
CA LEU A 54 0.49 -3.96 15.78
C LEU A 54 1.98 -4.08 15.45
N LEU A 55 2.48 -3.26 14.53
CA LEU A 55 3.88 -3.26 14.12
C LEU A 55 4.74 -2.26 14.92
N ALA A 56 4.11 -1.27 15.58
CA ALA A 56 4.78 -0.26 16.39
C ALA A 56 5.55 -0.83 17.59
N GLU A 57 5.13 -1.99 18.13
CA GLU A 57 5.85 -2.67 19.23
C GLU A 57 7.23 -3.22 18.80
N THR A 58 7.55 -3.23 17.50
CA THR A 58 8.78 -3.83 16.95
C THR A 58 9.70 -2.84 16.22
N SER A 59 9.32 -1.58 16.10
CA SER A 59 10.07 -0.58 15.32
C SER A 59 10.66 0.51 16.22
N GLU A 60 12.00 0.53 16.33
CA GLU A 60 12.68 1.81 16.40
C GLU A 60 12.29 2.61 15.14
N ASP A 61 11.88 3.84 15.38
CA ASP A 61 11.26 4.79 14.46
C ASP A 61 12.04 4.96 13.13
N ASP A 62 11.57 4.30 12.07
CA ASP A 62 12.06 4.50 10.69
C ASP A 62 11.25 5.59 9.93
N GLY A 63 10.45 6.41 10.63
CA GLY A 63 9.83 7.62 10.06
C GLY A 63 8.74 7.43 9.00
N GLU A 64 8.47 6.21 8.54
CA GLU A 64 7.28 5.87 7.75
C GLU A 64 6.35 5.00 8.62
N GLY A 65 5.19 5.55 8.99
CA GLY A 65 4.28 5.03 10.00
C GLY A 65 4.05 3.51 9.96
N GLY A 66 4.00 2.91 11.15
CA GLY A 66 3.78 1.47 11.34
C GLY A 66 2.62 0.96 10.48
N GLY A 67 2.86 -0.09 9.70
CA GLY A 67 1.84 -0.65 8.81
C GLY A 67 2.43 -1.43 7.63
N VAL A 68 1.57 -2.18 6.94
CA VAL A 68 1.91 -2.90 5.70
C VAL A 68 1.65 -1.98 4.50
N THR A 69 2.46 -0.93 4.38
CA THR A 69 2.29 0.16 3.39
C THR A 69 3.50 0.36 2.48
N ASN A 70 4.61 -0.33 2.79
CA ASN A 70 5.83 -0.37 2.02
C ASN A 70 6.46 -1.78 2.12
N GLY A 71 7.50 -2.04 1.33
CA GLY A 71 8.14 -3.34 1.29
C GLY A 71 8.76 -3.78 2.62
N VAL A 72 9.30 -2.85 3.41
CA VAL A 72 9.91 -3.17 4.71
C VAL A 72 8.83 -3.59 5.72
N GLY A 73 7.74 -2.83 5.81
CA GLY A 73 6.59 -3.13 6.65
C GLY A 73 5.93 -4.45 6.26
N ALA A 74 5.82 -4.75 4.97
CA ALA A 74 5.35 -6.04 4.48
C ALA A 74 6.26 -7.21 4.88
N MET A 75 7.58 -7.07 4.74
CA MET A 75 8.50 -8.12 5.20
C MET A 75 8.44 -8.32 6.71
N ARG A 76 8.38 -7.25 7.50
CA ARG A 76 8.26 -7.32 8.97
C ARG A 76 6.95 -7.99 9.39
N ALA A 77 5.82 -7.62 8.78
CA ALA A 77 4.52 -8.25 9.02
C ALA A 77 4.52 -9.74 8.69
N TYR A 78 5.16 -10.13 7.58
CA TYR A 78 5.30 -11.54 7.23
C TYR A 78 6.20 -12.31 8.21
N GLN A 79 7.29 -11.70 8.67
CA GLN A 79 8.13 -12.28 9.72
C GLN A 79 7.36 -12.45 11.03
N ASP A 80 6.59 -11.45 11.46
CA ASP A 80 5.77 -11.52 12.67
C ASP A 80 4.66 -12.58 12.55
N LEU A 81 4.06 -12.72 11.36
CA LEU A 81 3.06 -13.78 11.10
C LEU A 81 3.61 -15.19 11.34
N ILE A 82 4.90 -15.44 11.02
CA ILE A 82 5.52 -16.77 11.12
C ILE A 82 6.22 -16.97 12.47
N TYR A 83 6.99 -15.97 12.90
CA TYR A 83 7.93 -16.07 14.02
C TYR A 83 7.56 -15.17 15.20
N GLY A 84 6.54 -14.33 15.07
CA GLY A 84 6.14 -13.36 16.07
C GLY A 84 5.68 -13.98 17.38
N THR A 85 5.79 -13.20 18.45
CA THR A 85 5.35 -13.61 19.79
C THR A 85 3.84 -13.85 19.84
N LYS A 86 3.07 -13.16 18.99
CA LYS A 86 1.62 -13.28 18.85
C LYS A 86 1.18 -14.32 17.81
N ARG A 87 2.08 -15.18 17.29
CA ARG A 87 1.74 -16.25 16.31
C ARG A 87 0.70 -17.26 16.78
N GLY A 88 0.40 -17.35 18.09
CA GLY A 88 -0.68 -18.20 18.61
C GLY A 88 -2.04 -17.51 18.63
N ASN A 89 -2.09 -16.19 18.38
CA ASN A 89 -3.32 -15.41 18.39
C ASN A 89 -3.91 -15.37 16.97
N GLU A 90 -5.01 -16.09 16.77
CA GLU A 90 -5.61 -16.23 15.44
C GLU A 90 -6.15 -14.90 14.90
N ALA A 91 -6.73 -14.04 15.74
CA ALA A 91 -7.22 -12.73 15.31
C ALA A 91 -6.07 -11.82 14.83
N HIS A 92 -4.91 -11.90 15.50
CA HIS A 92 -3.70 -11.17 15.07
C HIS A 92 -3.18 -11.69 13.73
N ARG A 93 -3.15 -13.02 13.56
CA ARG A 93 -2.72 -13.66 12.31
C ARG A 93 -3.63 -13.31 11.15
N GLU A 94 -4.95 -13.38 11.35
CA GLU A 94 -5.94 -13.04 10.33
C GLU A 94 -5.80 -11.58 9.90
N GLN A 95 -5.64 -10.66 10.86
CA GLN A 95 -5.45 -9.24 10.55
C GLN A 95 -4.17 -8.98 9.74
N LEU A 96 -3.03 -9.56 10.14
CA LEU A 96 -1.78 -9.45 9.38
C LEU A 96 -1.89 -10.05 7.98
N ALA A 97 -2.56 -11.20 7.85
CA ALA A 97 -2.78 -11.84 6.56
C ALA A 97 -3.61 -10.95 5.63
N ILE A 98 -4.71 -10.37 6.12
CA ILE A 98 -5.53 -9.41 5.37
C ILE A 98 -4.69 -8.24 4.88
N ASP A 99 -3.85 -7.66 5.74
CA ASP A 99 -3.07 -6.49 5.36
C ASP A 99 -1.96 -6.82 4.34
N LEU A 100 -1.32 -8.00 4.48
CA LEU A 100 -0.40 -8.53 3.46
C LEU A 100 -1.11 -8.77 2.13
N TYR A 101 -2.31 -9.37 2.12
CA TYR A 101 -3.09 -9.58 0.91
C TYR A 101 -3.47 -8.25 0.23
N ARG A 102 -3.88 -7.24 1.01
CA ARG A 102 -4.21 -5.91 0.48
C ARG A 102 -2.98 -5.25 -0.15
N TYR A 103 -1.82 -5.35 0.50
CA TYR A 103 -0.56 -4.81 -0.03
C TYR A 103 -0.15 -5.52 -1.34
N CYS A 104 -0.13 -6.85 -1.36
CA CYS A 104 0.16 -7.62 -2.57
C CYS A 104 -0.85 -7.33 -3.71
N GLY A 105 -2.13 -7.17 -3.36
CA GLY A 105 -3.17 -6.80 -4.30
C GLY A 105 -2.91 -5.42 -4.92
N LEU A 106 -2.51 -4.43 -4.11
CA LEU A 106 -2.16 -3.10 -4.60
C LEU A 106 -0.87 -3.12 -5.44
N ASP A 107 0.17 -3.86 -5.06
CA ASP A 107 1.39 -4.01 -5.88
C ASP A 107 1.06 -4.59 -7.27
N THR A 108 0.18 -5.59 -7.32
CA THR A 108 -0.28 -6.19 -8.58
C THR A 108 -1.11 -5.18 -9.39
N ALA A 109 -2.04 -4.47 -8.74
CA ALA A 109 -2.84 -3.46 -9.40
C ALA A 109 -1.98 -2.29 -9.92
N ALA A 110 -0.95 -1.89 -9.18
CA ALA A 110 0.00 -0.84 -9.56
C ALA A 110 0.70 -1.16 -10.88
N MET A 111 1.12 -2.42 -11.08
CA MET A 111 1.72 -2.85 -12.35
C MET A 111 0.76 -2.64 -13.52
N VAL A 112 -0.51 -3.02 -13.35
CA VAL A 112 -1.53 -2.90 -14.40
C VAL A 112 -1.94 -1.44 -14.62
N MET A 113 -2.03 -0.64 -13.55
CA MET A 113 -2.31 0.80 -13.62
C MET A 113 -1.25 1.54 -14.43
N ILE A 114 0.03 1.32 -14.10
CA ILE A 114 1.17 1.93 -14.81
C ILE A 114 1.17 1.53 -16.29
N TRP A 115 0.99 0.24 -16.57
CA TRP A 115 0.93 -0.27 -17.94
C TRP A 115 -0.23 0.35 -18.74
N LYS A 116 -1.44 0.41 -18.17
CA LYS A 116 -2.62 1.02 -18.82
C LYS A 116 -2.43 2.51 -19.10
N TYR A 117 -1.85 3.23 -18.16
CA TYR A 117 -1.56 4.64 -18.32
C TYR A 117 -0.58 4.89 -19.48
N TRP A 118 0.47 4.08 -19.61
CA TRP A 118 1.42 4.20 -20.74
C TRP A 118 0.83 3.83 -22.10
N LEU A 119 -0.21 2.99 -22.14
CA LEU A 119 -0.92 2.68 -23.39
C LEU A 119 -1.94 3.75 -23.78
N THR A 120 -2.29 4.65 -22.87
CA THR A 120 -3.29 5.70 -23.13
C THR A 120 -2.60 6.84 -23.89
N PRO A 121 -3.03 7.17 -25.13
CA PRO A 121 -2.45 8.26 -25.89
C PRO A 121 -2.62 9.58 -25.16
N ARG A 122 -1.55 10.38 -25.06
CA ARG A 122 -1.61 11.73 -24.51
C ARG A 122 -1.60 12.74 -25.63
N THR A 123 -2.72 13.43 -25.80
CA THR A 123 -2.91 14.53 -26.76
C THR A 123 -2.52 15.87 -26.17
#